data_AF-A0A2N5DQW4-F1
#
_entry.id   AF-A0A2N5DQW4-F1
#
_cell.length_a   1.000
_cell.length_b   1.000
_cell.length_c   1.000
_cell.angle_alpha   90.00
_cell.angle_beta   90.00
_cell.angle_gamma   90.00
#
_symmetry.space_group_name_H-M   'P 1'
#
loop_
_entity.id
_entity.type
_entity.pdbx_description
1 polymer ?
#
loop_
_entity_poly.entity_id
_entity_poly.type
_entity_poly.pdbx_seq_one_letter_code
_entity_poly.pdbx_strand_id
1 'polypeptide(L)'
;MSALLAALVLAQAASSTPPQAVDARQHARDKAAEIVVLQVKHVGVPRGVRGACFVAATVVRAEPGVKLKVGRNLRLSVPCAAPGASGSDVEHGVDQAALQRSSYGRAFFDERLKLIAYDLFDLN
;
A
#
# COMPACT_ATOMS: atom_id res chain seq x y z
N MET A 1 28.41 8.53 50.04
CA MET A 1 26.94 8.75 50.09
C MET A 1 26.57 9.72 48.97
N SER A 2 25.73 9.27 48.04
CA SER A 2 24.89 10.02 47.08
C SER A 2 25.50 11.08 46.14
N ALA A 3 25.38 10.83 44.83
CA ALA A 3 24.77 11.75 43.84
C ALA A 3 24.47 10.94 42.55
N LEU A 4 23.22 10.49 42.39
CA LEU A 4 22.20 11.07 41.52
C LEU A 4 22.22 10.48 40.10
N LEU A 5 21.40 9.43 39.96
CA LEU A 5 20.84 8.93 38.71
C LEU A 5 20.04 10.03 38.00
N ALA A 6 20.26 10.19 36.70
CA ALA A 6 19.21 10.38 35.69
C ALA A 6 19.85 10.68 34.32
N ALA A 7 19.59 9.85 33.32
CA ALA A 7 19.39 10.31 31.94
C ALA A 7 18.79 9.19 31.08
N LEU A 8 17.52 9.43 30.72
CA LEU A 8 16.83 9.05 29.48
C LEU A 8 17.44 7.91 28.65
N VAL A 9 16.72 6.78 28.59
CA VAL A 9 16.72 5.94 27.39
C VAL A 9 15.34 6.04 26.76
N LEU A 10 15.31 6.64 25.58
CA LEU A 10 14.10 6.86 24.79
C LEU A 10 13.44 5.52 24.44
N ALA A 11 12.12 5.49 24.60
CA ALA A 11 11.27 4.45 24.06
C ALA A 11 11.35 4.45 22.53
N GLN A 12 12.11 3.51 21.96
CA GLN A 12 12.07 3.21 20.54
C GLN A 12 11.03 2.11 20.34
N ALA A 13 9.78 2.51 20.10
CA ALA A 13 8.75 1.60 19.60
C ALA A 13 9.09 1.26 18.14
N ALA A 14 9.98 0.28 17.94
CA ALA A 14 10.18 -0.33 16.65
C ALA A 14 8.93 -1.16 16.34
N SER A 15 8.09 -0.68 15.42
CA SER A 15 7.01 -1.47 14.85
C SER A 15 7.64 -2.59 14.02
N SER A 16 7.82 -3.76 14.62
CA SER A 16 8.32 -4.94 13.93
C SER A 16 7.20 -5.47 13.02
N THR A 17 7.18 -5.05 11.76
CA THR A 17 6.38 -5.73 10.74
C THR A 17 6.86 -7.18 10.67
N PRO A 18 5.97 -8.18 10.82
CA PRO A 18 6.40 -9.58 10.84
C PRO A 18 7.05 -9.94 9.49
N PRO A 19 8.21 -10.66 9.51
CA PRO A 19 8.96 -10.98 8.29
C PRO A 19 8.12 -11.71 7.23
N GLN A 20 7.15 -12.53 7.67
CA GLN A 20 6.25 -13.26 6.77
C GLN A 20 5.37 -12.35 5.89
N ALA A 21 4.93 -11.20 6.42
CA ALA A 21 4.13 -10.23 5.67
C ALA A 21 4.96 -9.53 4.58
N VAL A 22 6.23 -9.26 4.87
CA VAL A 22 7.20 -8.69 3.93
C VAL A 22 7.50 -9.68 2.81
N ASP A 23 7.73 -10.95 3.16
CA ASP A 23 8.02 -12.03 2.20
C ASP A 23 6.84 -12.28 1.25
N ALA A 24 5.60 -12.29 1.76
CA ALA A 24 4.41 -12.47 0.94
C ALA A 24 4.18 -11.31 -0.05
N ARG A 25 4.45 -10.06 0.39
CA ARG A 25 4.35 -8.88 -0.48
C ARG A 25 5.42 -8.89 -1.56
N GLN A 26 6.65 -9.26 -1.20
CA GLN A 26 7.75 -9.36 -2.15
C GLN A 26 7.47 -10.45 -3.20
N HIS A 27 7.03 -11.63 -2.76
CA HIS A 27 6.64 -12.71 -3.67
C HIS A 27 5.49 -12.34 -4.61
N ALA A 28 4.52 -11.54 -4.14
CA ALA A 28 3.45 -11.03 -5.00
C ALA A 28 3.98 -10.05 -6.07
N ARG A 29 4.97 -9.22 -5.72
CA ARG A 29 5.63 -8.31 -6.67
C ARG A 29 6.42 -9.09 -7.73
N ASP A 30 7.16 -10.12 -7.31
CA ASP A 30 7.99 -10.93 -8.21
C ASP A 30 7.15 -11.72 -9.25
N LYS A 31 5.87 -11.95 -8.95
CA LYS A 31 4.90 -12.62 -9.83
C LYS A 31 4.07 -11.67 -10.69
N ALA A 32 4.33 -10.36 -10.63
CA ALA A 32 3.56 -9.38 -11.37
C ALA A 32 3.81 -9.56 -12.89
N ALA A 33 2.72 -9.76 -13.64
CA ALA A 33 2.75 -9.78 -15.09
C ALA A 33 2.71 -8.35 -15.68
N GLU A 34 2.14 -7.40 -14.94
CA GLU A 34 2.08 -6.00 -15.32
C GLU A 34 2.34 -5.12 -14.09
N ILE A 35 3.20 -4.12 -14.25
CA ILE A 35 3.52 -3.16 -13.19
C ILE A 35 3.33 -1.74 -13.76
N VAL A 36 2.59 -0.90 -13.03
CA VAL A 36 2.34 0.48 -13.43
C VAL A 36 2.50 1.44 -12.26
N VAL A 37 3.01 2.62 -12.57
CA VAL A 37 2.96 3.78 -11.68
C VAL A 37 1.74 4.62 -12.07
N LEU A 38 1.00 5.00 -11.04
CA LEU A 38 -0.29 5.64 -11.12
C LEU A 38 -0.23 7.00 -10.46
N GLN A 39 -0.84 8.00 -11.07
CA GLN A 39 -1.21 9.24 -10.39
C GLN A 39 -2.56 9.05 -9.73
N VAL A 40 -2.59 9.12 -8.41
CA VAL A 40 -3.81 9.03 -7.61
C VAL A 40 -4.64 10.28 -7.84
N LYS A 41 -5.92 10.10 -8.19
CA LYS A 41 -6.88 11.19 -8.40
C LYS A 41 -7.85 11.30 -7.24
N HIS A 42 -8.26 10.16 -6.70
CA HIS A 42 -9.19 10.10 -5.59
C HIS A 42 -9.04 8.78 -4.83
N VAL A 43 -9.18 8.86 -3.51
CA VAL A 43 -9.23 7.70 -2.62
C VAL A 43 -10.52 7.79 -1.81
N GLY A 44 -11.36 6.78 -1.94
CA GLY A 44 -12.62 6.67 -1.22
C GLY A 44 -12.71 5.38 -0.41
N VAL A 45 -13.42 5.43 0.71
CA VAL A 45 -13.78 4.25 1.49
C VAL A 45 -15.31 4.12 1.44
N PRO A 46 -15.85 3.18 0.65
CA PRO A 46 -17.29 3.03 0.55
C PRO A 46 -17.88 2.61 1.90
N ARG A 47 -19.05 3.16 2.23
CA ARG A 47 -19.78 2.77 3.43
C ARG A 47 -20.11 1.28 3.38
N GLY A 48 -19.80 0.56 4.45
CA GLY A 48 -20.09 -0.86 4.58
C GLY A 48 -19.05 -1.80 3.97
N VAL A 49 -18.01 -1.28 3.31
CA VAL A 49 -16.87 -2.08 2.83
C VAL A 49 -15.75 -2.03 3.87
N ARG A 50 -15.33 -3.21 4.34
CA ARG A 50 -14.20 -3.37 5.27
C ARG A 50 -12.97 -3.82 4.50
N GLY A 51 -11.80 -3.34 4.92
CA GLY A 51 -10.51 -3.82 4.40
C GLY A 51 -10.14 -3.37 2.99
N ALA A 52 -10.90 -2.48 2.35
CA ALA A 52 -10.62 -2.03 0.99
C ALA A 52 -10.88 -0.53 0.77
N CYS A 53 -9.94 0.10 0.08
CA CYS A 53 -9.98 1.49 -0.35
C CYS A 53 -10.11 1.52 -1.87
N PHE A 54 -11.01 2.36 -2.37
CA PHE A 54 -11.21 2.57 -3.80
C PHE A 54 -10.31 3.70 -4.27
N VAL A 55 -9.39 3.37 -5.16
CA VAL A 55 -8.44 4.33 -5.74
C VAL A 55 -8.81 4.56 -7.19
N ALA A 56 -9.21 5.79 -7.52
CA ALA A 56 -9.28 6.25 -8.90
C ALA A 56 -7.95 6.87 -9.28
N ALA A 57 -7.36 6.42 -10.38
CA ALA A 57 -6.02 6.84 -10.79
C ALA A 57 -5.82 6.79 -12.30
N THR A 58 -4.76 7.45 -12.77
CA THR A 58 -4.33 7.44 -14.17
C THR A 58 -2.94 6.84 -14.27
N VAL A 59 -2.70 5.95 -15.24
CA VAL A 59 -1.37 5.38 -15.50
C VAL A 59 -0.45 6.48 -16.03
N VAL A 60 0.66 6.73 -15.33
CA VAL A 60 1.68 7.71 -15.75
C VAL A 60 2.97 7.05 -16.22
N ARG A 61 3.23 5.81 -15.80
CA ARG A 61 4.32 4.98 -16.29
C ARG A 61 3.88 3.52 -16.29
N ALA A 62 4.23 2.79 -17.33
CA ALA A 62 4.09 1.34 -17.37
C ALA A 62 5.48 0.72 -17.46
N GLU A 63 5.73 -0.31 -16.68
CA GLU A 63 6.89 -1.18 -16.83
C GLU A 63 6.57 -2.25 -17.91
N PRO A 64 7.54 -3.07 -18.36
CA PRO A 64 7.33 -4.00 -19.46
C PRO A 64 6.24 -5.05 -19.19
N GLY A 65 5.06 -4.78 -19.73
CA GLY A 65 3.85 -5.58 -19.79
C GLY A 65 2.92 -4.87 -20.78
N VAL A 66 2.36 -5.56 -21.75
CA VAL A 66 1.77 -4.92 -22.95
C VAL A 66 0.33 -4.43 -22.75
N LYS A 67 -0.31 -4.73 -21.60
CA LYS A 67 -1.76 -4.57 -21.44
C LYS A 67 -2.18 -3.22 -20.89
N LEU A 68 -1.36 -2.59 -20.05
CA LEU A 68 -1.67 -1.30 -19.43
C LEU A 68 -0.85 -0.17 -20.07
N LYS A 69 -1.56 0.77 -20.71
CA LYS A 69 -0.95 1.93 -21.40
C LYS A 69 -0.99 3.18 -20.54
N VAL A 70 0.02 4.03 -20.70
CA VAL A 70 0.03 5.40 -20.14
C VAL A 70 -1.22 6.17 -20.58
N GLY A 71 -1.78 6.96 -19.67
CA GLY A 71 -3.03 7.72 -19.85
C GLY A 71 -4.30 6.92 -19.55
N ARG A 72 -4.22 5.61 -19.33
CA ARG A 72 -5.40 4.80 -18.98
C ARG A 72 -5.90 5.15 -17.57
N ASN A 73 -7.19 5.37 -17.44
CA ASN A 73 -7.84 5.52 -16.13
C ASN A 73 -8.19 4.15 -15.54
N LEU A 74 -7.87 3.98 -14.26
CA LEU A 74 -8.12 2.76 -13.50
C LEU A 74 -8.93 3.08 -12.23
N ARG A 75 -9.75 2.10 -11.84
CA ARG A 75 -10.40 2.06 -10.53
C ARG A 75 -9.93 0.79 -9.83
N LEU A 76 -9.24 0.95 -8.71
CA LEU A 76 -8.61 -0.15 -7.99
C LEU A 76 -9.31 -0.34 -6.65
N SER A 77 -9.48 -1.60 -6.26
CA SER A 77 -9.80 -1.99 -4.89
C SER A 77 -8.50 -2.37 -4.21
N VAL A 78 -7.93 -1.43 -3.46
CA VAL A 78 -6.66 -1.60 -2.75
C VAL A 78 -6.96 -2.12 -1.34
N PRO A 79 -6.39 -3.27 -0.92
CA PRO A 79 -6.47 -3.69 0.47
C PRO A 79 -5.92 -2.59 1.38
N CYS A 80 -6.72 -2.13 2.34
CA CYS A 80 -6.33 -1.04 3.22
C CYS A 80 -6.92 -1.17 4.63
N ALA A 81 -6.24 -0.58 5.61
CA ALA A 81 -6.68 -0.52 7.00
C ALA A 81 -7.79 0.53 7.18
N ALA A 82 -8.93 0.35 6.51
CA ALA A 82 -10.09 1.23 6.64
C ALA A 82 -10.83 1.06 7.98
N PRO A 83 -11.65 2.03 8.43
CA PRO A 83 -12.49 1.89 9.62
C PRO A 83 -13.30 0.59 9.61
N GLY A 84 -13.10 -0.22 10.65
CA GLY A 84 -13.74 -1.52 10.79
C GLY A 84 -13.01 -2.69 10.09
N ALA A 85 -11.83 -2.46 9.51
CA ALA A 85 -10.92 -3.54 9.11
C ALA A 85 -10.35 -4.26 10.34
N SER A 86 -10.09 -5.57 10.21
CA SER A 86 -9.52 -6.41 11.26
C SER A 86 -8.71 -7.56 10.64
N GLY A 87 -7.78 -8.13 11.40
CA GLY A 87 -6.99 -9.28 10.93
C GLY A 87 -6.09 -8.91 9.75
N SER A 88 -6.10 -9.73 8.71
CA SER A 88 -5.20 -9.61 7.55
C SER A 88 -5.30 -8.27 6.82
N ASP A 89 -6.47 -7.62 6.85
CA ASP A 89 -6.71 -6.35 6.17
C ASP A 89 -5.98 -5.18 6.84
N VAL A 90 -5.74 -5.27 8.15
CA VAL A 90 -4.96 -4.28 8.90
C VAL A 90 -3.47 -4.61 8.82
N GLU A 91 -3.12 -5.90 8.86
CA GLU A 91 -1.73 -6.35 8.88
C GLU A 91 -1.03 -6.23 7.53
N HIS A 92 -1.74 -6.48 6.42
CA HIS A 92 -1.17 -6.49 5.07
C HIS A 92 -1.69 -5.37 4.18
N GLY A 93 -2.77 -4.70 4.60
CA GLY A 93 -3.35 -3.57 3.90
C GLY A 93 -2.47 -2.32 3.98
N VAL A 94 -2.65 -1.45 3.00
CA VAL A 94 -2.03 -0.11 3.01
C VAL A 94 -2.71 0.75 4.06
N ASP A 95 -1.94 1.57 4.80
CA ASP A 95 -2.54 2.56 5.70
C ASP A 95 -3.45 3.52 4.91
N GLN A 96 -4.70 3.67 5.36
CA GLN A 96 -5.68 4.50 4.64
C GLN A 96 -5.23 5.96 4.59
N ALA A 97 -4.72 6.51 5.70
CA ALA A 97 -4.37 7.91 5.77
C ALA A 97 -3.17 8.23 4.87
N ALA A 98 -2.19 7.34 4.81
CA ALA A 98 -1.08 7.42 3.88
C ALA A 98 -1.55 7.30 2.43
N LEU A 99 -2.46 6.36 2.13
CA LEU A 99 -3.04 6.23 0.79
C LEU A 99 -3.79 7.50 0.35
N GLN A 100 -4.52 8.16 1.26
CA GLN A 100 -5.21 9.42 0.98
C GLN A 100 -4.26 10.60 0.75
N ARG A 101 -3.07 10.59 1.34
CA ARG A 101 -2.05 11.64 1.16
C ARG A 101 -1.16 11.40 -0.06
N SER A 102 -1.10 10.16 -0.53
CA SER A 102 -0.26 9.77 -1.66
C SER A 102 -0.78 10.34 -2.97
N SER A 103 0.09 11.01 -3.70
CA SER A 103 -0.15 11.49 -5.07
C SER A 103 0.16 10.42 -6.10
N TYR A 104 1.01 9.43 -5.76
CA TYR A 104 1.41 8.36 -6.66
C TYR A 104 1.43 6.99 -6.00
N GLY A 105 0.89 6.00 -6.71
CA GLY A 105 0.95 4.60 -6.30
C GLY A 105 1.65 3.73 -7.33
N ARG A 106 2.18 2.61 -6.90
CA ARG A 106 2.65 1.53 -7.77
C ARG A 106 1.73 0.33 -7.61
N ALA A 107 1.15 -0.11 -8.71
CA ALA A 107 0.22 -1.23 -8.73
C ALA A 107 0.83 -2.40 -9.51
N PHE A 108 0.70 -3.59 -8.93
CA PHE A 108 1.19 -4.85 -9.47
C PHE A 108 0.00 -5.72 -9.81
N PHE A 109 -0.02 -6.26 -11.02
CA PHE A 109 -1.12 -7.07 -11.52
C PHE A 109 -0.66 -8.45 -11.96
N ASP A 110 -1.53 -9.43 -11.82
CA ASP A 110 -1.35 -10.75 -12.44
C ASP A 110 -1.68 -10.73 -13.94
N GLU A 111 -1.52 -11.88 -14.61
CA GLU A 111 -1.80 -12.03 -16.04
C GLU A 111 -3.24 -11.68 -16.45
N ARG A 112 -4.19 -11.72 -15.49
CA ARG A 112 -5.61 -11.42 -15.67
C ARG A 112 -5.96 -9.97 -15.34
N LEU A 113 -4.97 -9.12 -15.06
CA LEU A 113 -5.12 -7.74 -14.59
C LEU A 113 -5.83 -7.63 -13.23
N LYS A 114 -5.71 -8.65 -12.37
CA LYS A 114 -6.12 -8.55 -10.96
C LYS A 114 -5.00 -7.89 -10.16
N LEU A 115 -5.34 -6.92 -9.31
CA LEU A 115 -4.39 -6.30 -8.39
C LEU A 115 -3.91 -7.33 -7.37
N ILE A 116 -2.59 -7.54 -7.29
CA ILE A 116 -1.95 -8.48 -6.36
C ILE A 116 -1.07 -7.79 -5.32
N ALA A 117 -0.58 -6.58 -5.61
CA ALA A 117 0.09 -5.73 -4.64
C ALA A 117 -0.08 -4.25 -4.99
N TYR A 118 0.05 -3.39 -3.98
CA TYR A 118 0.01 -1.93 -4.15
C TYR A 118 1.00 -1.29 -3.18
N ASP A 119 1.82 -0.36 -3.68
CA ASP A 119 2.78 0.38 -2.86
C ASP A 119 2.54 1.89 -3.01
N LEU A 120 2.74 2.61 -1.91
CA LEU A 120 2.80 4.07 -1.91
C LEU A 120 4.13 4.46 -2.56
N PHE A 121 4.09 5.25 -3.64
CA PHE A 121 5.26 5.47 -4.48
C PHE A 121 5.99 6.79 -4.17
N ASP A 122 5.31 7.73 -3.53
CA ASP A 122 5.80 9.07 -3.22
C ASP A 122 5.95 9.36 -1.72
N LEU A 123 5.65 8.38 -0.88
CA LEU A 123 5.81 8.44 0.56
C LEU A 123 7.00 7.53 0.92
N ASN A 124 8.16 8.14 1.13
CA ASN A 124 9.38 7.48 1.61
C ASN A 124 9.24 7.07 3.08
#